data_AF-A0A3D3NTF7-F1
#
_entry.id   AF-A0A3D3NTF7-F1
#
_cell.length_a   1.000
_cell.length_b   1.000
_cell.length_c   1.000
_cell.angle_alpha   90.00
_cell.angle_beta   90.00
_cell.angle_gamma   90.00
#
_symmetry.space_group_name_H-M   'P 1'
#
loop_
_entity.id
_entity.type
_entity.pdbx_description
1 polymer ?
#
loop_
_entity_poly.entity_id
_entity_poly.type
_entity_poly.pdbx_seq_one_letter_code
_entity_poly.pdbx_strand_id
1 'polypeptide(L)' 'MSTLAEIEIAAASLNLEEQQVLLARLAAKVRAHVTLPANQPRIPGLHRGLVWMSDDFNDPLPDEFWLGKDSENSLKQPEP' A
#
# COMPACT_ATOMS: atom_id res chain seq x y z
N MET A 1 12.64 -17.64 -21.55
CA MET A 1 11.49 -17.45 -22.45
C MET A 1 10.87 -16.12 -22.07
N SER A 2 10.56 -15.25 -23.03
CA SER A 2 10.04 -13.91 -22.72
C SER A 2 8.55 -14.00 -22.39
N THR A 3 8.14 -13.47 -21.24
CA THR A 3 6.74 -13.52 -20.76
C THR A 3 5.75 -12.87 -21.72
N LEU A 4 6.20 -11.91 -22.53
CA LEU A 4 5.37 -11.25 -23.54
C LEU A 4 5.04 -12.19 -24.71
N ALA A 5 6.01 -12.97 -25.18
CA ALA A 5 5.82 -13.88 -26.31
C ALA A 5 4.81 -14.99 -25.99
N GLU A 6 4.78 -15.47 -24.75
CA GLU A 6 3.80 -16.46 -24.28
C GLU A 6 2.38 -15.89 -24.30
N ILE A 7 2.21 -14.62 -23.92
CA ILE A 7 0.91 -13.93 -23.93
C ILE A 7 0.43 -13.70 -25.38
N GLU A 8 1.33 -13.34 -26.30
CA GLU A 8 0.98 -13.16 -27.71
C GLU A 8 0.47 -14.46 -28.34
N ILE A 9 1.14 -15.58 -28.08
CA ILE A 9 0.72 -16.90 -28.56
C ILE A 9 -0.63 -17.29 -27.95
N ALA A 10 -0.83 -17.10 -26.64
CA ALA A 10 -2.08 -17.42 -25.97
C ALA A 10 -3.25 -16.53 -26.45
N ALA A 11 -2.99 -15.26 -26.78
CA ALA A 11 -4.01 -14.37 -27.35
C ALA A 11 -4.38 -14.77 -28.79
N ALA A 12 -3.41 -15.24 -29.58
CA ALA A 12 -3.63 -15.68 -30.96
C ALA A 12 -4.42 -16.99 -31.05
N SER A 13 -4.44 -17.83 -30.01
CA SER A 13 -5.23 -19.07 -29.99
C SER A 13 -6.72 -18.87 -29.67
N LEU A 14 -7.13 -17.66 -29.27
CA LEU A 14 -8.51 -17.31 -28.97
C LEU A 14 -9.30 -17.02 -30.25
N ASN A 15 -10.62 -17.24 -30.22
CA ASN A 15 -11.50 -16.83 -31.31
C ASN A 15 -11.76 -15.31 -31.32
N LEU A 16 -12.40 -14.79 -32.37
CA LEU A 16 -12.59 -13.34 -32.55
C LEU A 16 -13.41 -12.68 -31.41
N GLU A 17 -14.41 -13.36 -30.89
CA GLU A 17 -15.25 -12.84 -29.80
C GLU A 17 -14.45 -12.78 -28.49
N GLU A 18 -13.71 -13.84 -28.18
CA GLU A 18 -12.84 -13.91 -27.01
C GLU A 18 -11.73 -12.86 -27.05
N GLN A 19 -11.14 -12.63 -28.23
CA GLN A 19 -10.15 -11.57 -28.44
C GLN A 19 -10.75 -10.18 -28.17
N GLN A 20 -11.98 -9.92 -28.60
CA GLN A 20 -12.66 -8.64 -28.33
C GLN A 20 -12.92 -8.43 -26.84
N VAL A 21 -13.38 -9.48 -26.13
CA VAL A 21 -13.59 -9.44 -24.67
C VAL A 21 -12.28 -9.18 -23.94
N LEU A 22 -11.20 -9.86 -24.32
CA LEU A 22 -9.88 -9.66 -23.74
C LEU A 22 -9.39 -8.22 -23.95
N LEU A 23 -9.53 -7.69 -25.16
CA LEU A 23 -9.13 -6.32 -25.48
C LEU A 23 -9.92 -5.29 -24.68
N ALA A 24 -11.24 -5.46 -24.55
CA ALA A 24 -12.09 -4.59 -23.74
C ALA A 24 -11.67 -4.59 -22.27
N ARG A 25 -11.37 -5.77 -21.71
CA ARG A 25 -10.91 -5.93 -20.32
C ARG A 25 -9.55 -5.28 -20.09
N LEU A 26 -8.60 -5.47 -21.00
CA LEU A 26 -7.27 -4.85 -20.92
C LEU A 26 -7.38 -3.32 -21.02
N ALA A 27 -8.18 -2.81 -21.95
CA ALA A 27 -8.42 -1.37 -22.09
C ALA A 27 -9.04 -0.78 -20.81
N ALA A 28 -10.02 -1.45 -20.20
CA ALA A 28 -10.60 -1.05 -18.93
C ALA A 28 -9.56 -1.03 -17.78
N LYS A 29 -8.71 -2.07 -17.71
CA LYS A 29 -7.66 -2.17 -16.68
C LYS A 29 -6.60 -1.08 -16.83
N VAL A 30 -6.20 -0.76 -18.07
CA VAL A 30 -5.27 0.35 -18.36
C VAL A 30 -5.90 1.68 -17.96
N ARG A 31 -7.17 1.93 -18.32
CA ARG A 31 -7.89 3.14 -17.89
C ARG A 31 -7.94 3.25 -16.37
N ALA A 32 -8.21 2.16 -15.65
CA ALA A 32 -8.21 2.14 -14.19
C ALA A 32 -6.82 2.46 -13.59
N HIS A 33 -5.73 1.98 -14.20
CA HIS A 33 -4.36 2.32 -13.77
C HIS A 33 -3.98 3.77 -14.08
N VAL A 34 -4.48 4.33 -15.18
CA VAL A 34 -4.26 5.74 -15.56
C VAL A 34 -5.12 6.70 -14.73
N THR A 35 -6.21 6.19 -14.12
CA THR A 35 -7.01 6.94 -13.15
C THR A 35 -6.32 6.94 -11.78
N LEU A 36 -5.05 7.37 -11.74
CA LEU A 36 -4.55 8.02 -10.52
C LEU A 36 -5.50 9.20 -10.26
N PRO A 37 -6.01 9.41 -9.04
CA PRO A 37 -6.84 10.57 -8.76
C PRO A 37 -6.08 11.79 -9.25
N ALA A 38 -6.62 12.41 -10.31
CA ALA A 38 -5.95 13.43 -11.09
C ALA A 38 -5.54 14.54 -10.14
N ASN A 39 -4.26 14.58 -9.78
CA ASN A 39 -3.59 15.65 -9.05
C ASN A 39 -4.55 16.47 -8.19
N GLN A 40 -5.29 15.80 -7.27
CA GLN A 40 -6.31 16.52 -6.53
C GLN A 40 -5.57 17.58 -5.73
N PRO A 41 -5.89 18.87 -5.94
CA PRO A 41 -5.18 19.93 -5.27
C PRO A 41 -5.29 19.68 -3.77
N ARG A 42 -4.17 19.77 -3.04
CA ARG A 42 -4.22 19.69 -1.58
C ARG A 42 -5.11 20.82 -1.07
N ILE A 43 -6.22 20.47 -0.41
CA ILE A 43 -7.15 21.44 0.16
C ILE A 43 -6.71 21.71 1.61
N PRO A 44 -6.19 22.92 1.94
CA PRO A 44 -5.82 23.23 3.32
C PRO A 44 -7.04 23.14 4.25
N GLY A 45 -6.91 22.36 5.33
CA GLY A 45 -7.98 22.24 6.32
C GLY A 45 -9.19 21.38 5.93
N LEU A 46 -9.08 20.52 4.91
CA LEU A 46 -10.16 19.61 4.47
C LEU A 46 -10.79 18.78 5.62
N HIS A 47 -10.00 18.49 6.66
CA HIS A 47 -10.42 17.68 7.81
C HIS A 47 -10.31 18.46 9.14
N ARG A 48 -10.41 19.80 9.10
CA ARG A 48 -10.33 20.63 10.30
C ARG A 48 -11.42 20.23 11.29
N GLY A 49 -11.04 19.97 12.54
CA GLY A 49 -11.96 19.61 13.62
C GLY A 49 -12.46 18.16 13.60
N LEU A 50 -12.07 17.36 12.59
CA LEU A 50 -12.40 15.94 12.51
C LEU A 50 -11.28 15.04 13.07
N VAL A 51 -10.13 15.62 13.38
CA VAL A 51 -9.00 14.91 13.98
C VAL A 51 -9.19 14.92 15.49
N TRP A 52 -9.28 13.72 16.06
CA TRP A 52 -9.17 13.50 17.50
C TRP A 52 -7.78 12.99 17.83
N MET A 53 -7.24 13.43 18.95
CA MET A 53 -5.94 13.03 19.47
C MET A 53 -6.10 12.81 20.97
N SER A 54 -5.46 11.77 21.48
CA SER A 54 -5.45 11.46 22.90
C SER A 54 -4.68 12.55 23.67
N ASP A 55 -5.05 12.74 24.94
CA ASP A 55 -4.44 13.76 25.81
C ASP A 55 -2.94 13.48 26.08
N ASP A 56 -2.53 12.21 26.00
CA ASP A 56 -1.17 11.72 26.22
C ASP A 56 -0.30 11.69 24.93
N PHE A 57 -0.79 12.19 23.79
CA PHE A 57 -0.06 12.08 22.53
C PHE A 57 1.33 12.74 22.54
N ASN A 58 1.48 13.81 23.33
CA ASN A 58 2.76 14.52 23.47
C ASN A 58 3.67 13.90 24.53
N ASP A 59 3.18 12.90 25.27
CA ASP A 59 3.97 12.25 26.30
C ASP A 59 5.05 11.36 25.66
N PRO A 60 6.22 11.24 26.29
CA PRO A 60 7.27 10.35 25.79
C PRO A 60 6.75 8.91 25.80
N LEU A 61 7.00 8.20 24.69
CA LEU A 61 6.68 6.78 24.62
C LEU A 61 7.51 5.99 25.64
N PRO A 62 6.92 4.99 26.33
CA PRO A 62 7.65 4.17 27.30
C PRO A 62 8.87 3.46 26.69
N ASP A 63 9.89 3.18 27.51
CA ASP A 63 11.11 2.53 27.05
C ASP A 63 10.84 1.14 26.46
N GLU A 64 9.82 0.41 26.92
CA GLU A 64 9.43 -0.89 26.38
C GLU A 64 8.89 -0.79 24.94
N PHE A 65 8.38 0.38 24.53
CA PHE A 65 7.98 0.63 23.15
C PHE A 65 9.22 0.68 22.23
N TRP A 66 10.32 1.26 22.71
CA TRP A 66 11.56 1.41 21.94
C TRP A 66 12.47 0.19 22.03
N LEU A 67 12.58 -0.42 23.22
CA LEU A 67 13.55 -1.48 23.52
C LEU A 67 12.93 -2.89 23.46
N GLY A 68 11.60 -2.99 23.42
CA GLY A 68 10.87 -4.25 23.48
C GLY A 68 10.79 -4.81 24.91
N LYS A 69 9.73 -5.58 25.20
CA LYS A 69 9.49 -6.14 26.55
C LYS A 69 10.59 -7.10 27.05
N ASP A 70 11.46 -7.57 26.16
CA ASP A 70 12.49 -8.56 26.48
C ASP A 70 13.82 -7.92 26.94
N SER A 71 13.98 -6.60 26.79
CA SER A 71 15.21 -5.91 27.19
C SER A 71 15.37 -5.75 28.71
N GLU A 72 14.27 -5.80 29.46
CA GLU A 72 14.31 -5.70 30.93
C GLU A 72 14.96 -6.92 31.61
N ASN A 73 15.05 -8.08 30.93
CA ASN A 73 15.69 -9.26 31.51
C ASN A 73 17.24 -9.22 31.45
N SER A 74 17.83 -8.21 30.79
CA SER A 74 19.28 -8.14 30.57
C SER A 74 20.01 -7.09 31.42
N LEU A 75 19.32 -6.32 32.26
CA LEU A 75 19.92 -5.25 33.08
C LEU A 75 20.10 -5.58 34.58
N LYS A 76 19.88 -6.82 35.01
CA LYS A 76 20.45 -7.29 36.28
C LYS A 76 21.95 -7.56 36.09
N GLN A 77 22.76 -6.51 36.12
CA GLN A 77 24.18 -6.65 36.40
C GLN A 77 24.34 -7.21 37.82
N PRO A 78 25.11 -8.28 38.06
CA PRO A 78 25.49 -8.65 39.41
C PRO A 78 26.52 -7.63 39.91
N GLU A 79 26.23 -6.97 41.03
CA GLU A 79 27.20 -6.17 41.76
C GLU A 79 28.36 -7.04 42.25
N PRO A 80 29.61 -6.54 42.15
CA PRO A 80 30.64 -6.76 43.16
C PRO A 80 30.79 -5.56 44.10
#